data_AF-A0A484WVT0-F1
#
_entry.id   AF-A0A484WVT0-F1
#
_cell.length_a   1.000
_cell.length_b   1.000
_cell.length_c   1.000
_cell.angle_alpha   90.00
_cell.angle_beta   90.00
_cell.angle_gamma   90.00
#
_symmetry.space_group_name_H-M   'P 1'
#
loop_
_entity.id
_entity.type
_entity.pdbx_description
1 polymer ?
#
loop_
_entity_poly.entity_id
_entity_poly.type
_entity_poly.pdbx_seq_one_letter_code
_entity_poly.pdbx_strand_id
1 'polypeptide(L)'
;MLVSKKVLSKYPDIILALKKLPLSMHGSFFNQPSFYSLKEKFIKEKIACKYSGLPDFADILRTVENGNSATLVTEKITNYIDIDKKQLVFLRKPFPFQLKIKRSIYMKSNRFDEMHYIVDFLTSKV
;
A
#
# COMPACT_ATOMS: atom_id res chain seq x y z
N MET A 1 -4.87 4.71 -0.58
CA MET A 1 -3.56 5.34 -0.26
C MET A 1 -3.73 6.14 1.00
N LEU A 2 -2.74 6.07 1.90
CA LEU A 2 -2.76 6.77 3.18
C LEU A 2 -1.85 7.99 3.11
N VAL A 3 -2.36 9.13 3.57
CA VAL A 3 -1.68 10.44 3.61
C VAL A 3 -2.10 11.19 4.87
N SER A 4 -1.32 12.16 5.34
CA SER A 4 -1.77 13.03 6.42
C SER A 4 -2.62 14.20 5.92
N LYS A 5 -3.49 14.72 6.79
CA LYS A 5 -4.26 15.95 6.54
C LYS A 5 -3.35 17.14 6.23
N LYS A 6 -2.14 17.18 6.80
CA LYS A 6 -1.09 18.20 6.53
C LYS A 6 -0.65 18.21 5.05
N VAL A 7 -0.54 17.03 4.45
CA VAL A 7 -0.19 16.91 3.02
C VAL A 7 -1.34 17.43 2.17
N LEU A 8 -2.58 17.06 2.49
CA LEU A 8 -3.76 17.50 1.75
C LEU A 8 -4.03 19.01 1.88
N SER A 9 -3.71 19.61 3.04
CA SER A 9 -3.81 21.08 3.19
C SER A 9 -2.75 21.83 2.38
N LYS A 10 -1.58 21.21 2.14
CA LYS A 10 -0.47 21.83 1.39
C LYS A 10 -0.57 21.58 -0.12
N TYR A 11 -1.12 20.44 -0.52
CA TYR A 11 -1.23 20.02 -1.91
C TYR A 11 -2.68 19.66 -2.22
N PRO A 12 -3.40 20.48 -3.01
CA PRO A 12 -4.81 20.24 -3.35
C PRO A 12 -5.01 18.97 -4.19
N ASP A 13 -3.98 18.60 -4.96
CA ASP A 13 -3.95 17.40 -5.79
C ASP A 13 -2.85 16.46 -5.32
N ILE A 14 -3.25 15.20 -5.14
CA ILE A 14 -2.37 14.17 -4.66
C ILE A 14 -1.30 13.77 -5.69
N ILE A 15 -1.58 13.91 -6.99
CA ILE A 15 -0.57 13.69 -8.03
C ILE A 15 0.53 14.75 -7.91
N LEU A 16 0.17 16.01 -7.61
CA LEU A 16 1.16 17.06 -7.31
C LEU A 16 1.96 16.74 -6.05
N ALA A 17 1.32 16.22 -5.00
CA ALA A 17 2.01 15.82 -3.78
C ALA A 17 3.10 14.76 -4.07
N LEU A 18 2.79 13.74 -4.89
CA LEU A 18 3.74 12.67 -5.23
C LEU A 18 4.92 13.12 -6.10
N LYS A 19 4.81 14.26 -6.80
CA LYS A 19 5.96 14.88 -7.48
C LYS A 19 6.99 15.45 -6.50
N LYS A 20 6.56 15.78 -5.28
CA LYS A 20 7.38 16.44 -4.24
C LYS A 20 7.75 15.50 -3.10
N LEU A 21 6.87 14.55 -2.78
CA LEU A 21 7.01 13.62 -1.65
C LEU A 21 7.25 12.20 -2.16
N PRO A 22 8.07 11.40 -1.46
CA PRO A 22 8.23 10.00 -1.78
C PRO A 22 6.98 9.19 -1.41
N LEU A 23 6.76 8.12 -2.16
CA LEU A 23 5.90 7.02 -1.76
C LEU A 23 6.73 6.04 -0.93
N SER A 24 6.46 6.01 0.39
CA SER A 24 7.16 5.15 1.34
C SER A 24 6.52 3.77 1.39
N MET A 25 7.34 2.74 1.28
CA MET A 25 6.91 1.34 1.31
C MET A 25 7.92 0.51 2.10
N HIS A 26 7.53 -0.70 2.49
CA HIS A 26 8.46 -1.64 3.09
C HIS A 26 9.57 -1.98 2.07
N GLY A 27 10.83 -1.95 2.48
CA GLY A 27 11.97 -2.08 1.57
C GLY A 27 11.92 -3.34 0.69
N SER A 28 11.45 -4.47 1.24
CA SER A 28 11.31 -5.72 0.48
C SER A 28 10.30 -5.65 -0.67
N PHE A 29 9.38 -4.68 -0.68
CA PHE A 29 8.41 -4.51 -1.75
C PHE A 29 9.07 -4.16 -3.08
N PHE A 30 10.24 -3.50 -3.07
CA PHE A 30 10.93 -3.10 -4.29
C PHE A 30 11.44 -4.27 -5.13
N ASN A 31 11.57 -5.44 -4.53
CA ASN A 31 11.96 -6.67 -5.21
C ASN A 31 10.76 -7.49 -5.70
N GLN A 32 9.52 -7.03 -5.48
CA GLN A 32 8.31 -7.76 -5.85
C GLN A 32 7.86 -7.41 -7.27
N PRO A 33 7.39 -8.39 -8.06
CA PRO A 33 6.79 -8.15 -9.39
C PRO A 33 5.71 -7.04 -9.40
N SER A 34 4.91 -6.98 -8.32
CA SER A 34 3.88 -5.96 -8.15
C SER A 34 4.41 -4.53 -8.12
N PHE A 35 5.65 -4.31 -7.68
CA PHE A 35 6.27 -3.00 -7.69
C PHE A 35 6.61 -2.55 -9.11
N TYR A 36 7.14 -3.44 -9.95
CA TYR A 36 7.41 -3.13 -11.35
C TYR A 36 6.12 -2.78 -12.10
N SER A 37 5.05 -3.57 -11.91
CA SER A 37 3.73 -3.26 -12.50
C SER A 37 3.14 -1.93 -12.01
N LEU A 38 3.40 -1.55 -10.75
CA LEU A 38 3.01 -0.25 -10.22
C LEU A 38 3.78 0.88 -10.92
N LYS A 39 5.11 0.74 -11.04
CA LYS A 39 5.96 1.73 -11.71
C LYS A 39 5.56 1.94 -13.17
N GLU A 40 5.29 0.87 -13.91
CA GLU A 40 4.83 0.94 -15.30
C GLU A 40 3.53 1.73 -15.44
N LYS A 41 2.56 1.50 -14.54
CA LYS A 41 1.31 2.27 -14.51
C LYS A 41 1.57 3.74 -14.19
N PHE A 42 2.42 4.05 -13.22
CA PHE A 42 2.78 5.44 -12.90
C PHE A 42 3.44 6.15 -14.09
N ILE A 43 4.35 5.47 -14.80
CA ILE A 43 5.00 6.01 -16.01
C ILE A 43 3.98 6.26 -17.11
N LYS A 44 3.09 5.29 -17.39
CA LYS A 44 2.04 5.42 -18.42
C LYS A 44 1.13 6.61 -18.16
N GLU A 45 0.76 6.83 -16.91
CA GLU A 45 -0.10 7.94 -16.48
C GLU A 45 0.67 9.25 -16.23
N LYS A 46 1.96 9.31 -16.56
CA LYS A 46 2.84 10.49 -16.36
C LYS A 46 2.86 10.98 -14.90
N ILE A 47 2.71 10.06 -13.95
CA ILE A 47 2.78 10.32 -12.51
C ILE A 47 4.24 10.17 -12.07
N ALA A 48 4.95 11.29 -11.98
CA ALA A 48 6.30 11.31 -11.44
C ALA A 48 6.26 11.09 -9.92
N CYS A 49 6.96 10.07 -9.44
CA CYS A 49 6.98 9.68 -8.04
C CYS A 49 8.38 9.19 -7.64
N LYS A 50 8.86 9.65 -6.48
CA LYS A 50 10.03 9.06 -5.81
C LYS A 50 9.57 7.93 -4.90
N TYR A 51 10.44 6.97 -4.63
CA TYR A 51 10.14 5.84 -3.75
C TYR A 51 11.14 5.82 -2.59
N SER A 52 10.68 5.51 -1.39
CA SER A 52 11.56 5.33 -0.23
C SER A 52 11.26 4.01 0.47
N GLY A 53 12.28 3.20 0.69
CA GLY A 53 12.18 1.93 1.41
C GLY A 53 12.39 2.16 2.90
N LEU A 54 11.50 1.64 3.74
CA LEU A 54 11.64 1.66 5.19
C LEU A 54 11.59 0.23 5.75
N PRO A 55 12.23 -0.03 6.90
CA PRO A 55 12.33 -1.38 7.46
C PRO A 55 10.99 -1.87 8.00
N ASP A 56 10.22 -1.01 8.68
CA ASP A 56 8.97 -1.42 9.30
C ASP A 56 7.77 -0.53 8.94
N PHE A 57 6.57 -1.10 9.06
CA PHE A 57 5.34 -0.37 8.82
C PHE A 57 5.11 0.76 9.83
N ALA A 58 5.61 0.63 11.06
CA ALA A 58 5.57 1.70 12.05
C ALA A 58 6.35 2.94 11.60
N ASP A 59 7.53 2.76 11.00
CA ASP A 59 8.32 3.87 10.45
C ASP A 59 7.62 4.50 9.25
N ILE A 60 7.04 3.68 8.37
CA ILE A 60 6.20 4.17 7.26
C ILE A 60 5.08 5.05 7.80
N LEU A 61 4.32 4.57 8.78
CA LEU A 61 3.23 5.35 9.37
C LEU A 61 3.73 6.66 9.98
N ARG A 62 4.81 6.63 10.76
CA ARG A 62 5.38 7.84 11.38
C ARG A 62 5.79 8.87 10.33
N THR A 63 6.40 8.46 9.22
CA THR A 63 6.76 9.38 8.14
C THR A 63 5.54 9.99 7.44
N VAL A 64 4.46 9.20 7.27
CA VAL A 64 3.21 9.67 6.68
C VAL A 64 2.47 10.62 7.61
N GLU A 65 2.38 10.30 8.92
CA GLU A 65 1.79 11.15 9.97
C GLU A 65 2.48 12.52 10.04
N ASN A 66 3.81 12.54 9.90
CA ASN A 66 4.59 13.78 9.85
C ASN A 66 4.43 14.57 8.54
N GLY A 67 3.78 14.00 7.52
CA GLY A 67 3.57 14.63 6.22
C GLY A 67 4.80 14.63 5.32
N ASN A 68 5.77 13.75 5.61
CA ASN A 68 7.00 13.61 4.82
C ASN A 68 6.86 12.62 3.67
N SER A 69 5.79 11.81 3.64
CA SER A 69 5.55 10.80 2.61
C SER A 69 4.06 10.45 2.47
N ALA A 70 3.77 9.63 1.46
CA ALA A 70 2.52 8.91 1.30
C ALA A 70 2.77 7.40 1.23
N THR A 71 1.78 6.55 1.49
CA THR A 71 1.94 5.10 1.37
C THR A 71 0.74 4.37 0.77
N LEU A 72 0.99 3.28 0.05
CA LEU A 72 -0.05 2.41 -0.48
C LEU A 72 -0.36 1.30 0.52
N VAL A 73 -1.62 1.26 0.93
CA VAL A 73 -2.16 0.27 1.85
C VAL A 73 -3.49 -0.22 1.32
N THR A 74 -3.83 -1.46 1.64
CA THR A 74 -5.15 -2.01 1.32
C THR A 74 -6.22 -1.34 2.18
N GLU A 75 -7.45 -1.21 1.67
CA GLU A 75 -8.56 -0.62 2.41
C GLU A 75 -8.81 -1.29 3.76
N LYS A 76 -8.58 -2.61 3.87
CA LYS A 76 -8.70 -3.36 5.12
C LYS A 76 -7.80 -2.85 6.25
N ILE A 77 -6.71 -2.13 5.95
CA ILE A 77 -5.82 -1.58 7.00
C ILE A 77 -6.58 -0.57 7.88
N THR A 78 -7.61 0.08 7.33
CA THR A 78 -8.41 1.08 8.03
C THR A 78 -9.16 0.50 9.23
N ASN A 79 -9.33 -0.82 9.29
CA ASN A 79 -9.94 -1.52 10.43
C ASN A 79 -8.96 -1.73 11.59
N TYR A 80 -7.64 -1.60 11.36
CA TYR A 80 -6.59 -1.90 12.35
C TYR A 80 -5.82 -0.66 12.81
N ILE A 81 -6.06 0.49 12.17
CA ILE A 81 -5.39 1.75 12.48
C ILE A 81 -6.48 2.78 12.76
N ASP A 82 -6.37 3.47 13.89
CA ASP A 82 -7.22 4.61 14.20
C ASP A 82 -6.78 5.82 13.36
N ILE A 83 -7.20 5.83 12.10
CA ILE A 83 -6.83 6.81 11.07
C ILE A 83 -7.21 8.23 11.48
N ASP A 84 -8.39 8.38 12.11
CA ASP A 84 -8.93 9.68 12.48
C ASP A 84 -8.16 10.33 13.64
N LYS A 85 -7.77 9.55 14.67
CA LYS A 85 -6.91 10.07 15.74
C LYS A 85 -5.51 10.48 15.27
N LYS A 86 -5.01 9.85 14.21
CA LYS A 86 -3.65 10.08 13.68
C LYS A 86 -3.55 11.19 12.64
N GLN A 87 -4.63 11.97 12.42
CA GLN A 87 -4.71 12.98 11.36
C GLN A 87 -4.38 12.41 9.97
N LEU A 88 -4.70 11.14 9.75
CA LEU A 88 -4.50 10.46 8.48
C LEU A 88 -5.81 10.48 7.67
N VAL A 89 -5.68 10.30 6.36
CA VAL A 89 -6.80 10.18 5.42
C VAL A 89 -6.51 9.04 4.47
N PHE A 90 -7.48 8.14 4.32
CA PHE A 90 -7.40 7.07 3.33
C PHE A 90 -8.13 7.47 2.04
N LEU A 91 -7.35 7.69 0.98
CA LEU A 91 -7.83 7.95 -0.37
C LEU A 91 -8.14 6.62 -1.07
N ARG A 92 -9.41 6.33 -1.32
CA ARG A 92 -9.85 5.05 -1.95
C ARG A 92 -9.44 4.92 -3.42
N LYS A 93 -9.53 6.01 -4.20
CA LYS A 93 -9.18 6.05 -5.63
C LYS A 93 -8.22 7.20 -5.93
N PRO A 94 -6.95 7.12 -5.47
CA PRO A 94 -6.00 8.21 -5.59
C PRO A 94 -5.43 8.39 -7.02
N PHE A 95 -5.69 7.45 -7.92
CA PHE A 95 -5.11 7.40 -9.27
C PHE A 95 -6.18 7.10 -10.32
N PRO A 96 -5.97 7.47 -11.59
CA PRO A 96 -6.89 7.17 -12.70
C PRO A 96 -6.85 5.69 -13.15
N PHE A 97 -6.23 4.81 -12.36
CA PHE A 97 -6.10 3.39 -12.69
C PHE A 97 -6.30 2.51 -11.46
N GLN A 98 -6.57 1.24 -11.71
CA GLN A 98 -6.63 0.20 -10.68
C GLN A 98 -5.38 -0.69 -10.74
N LEU A 99 -4.84 -1.00 -9.56
CA LEU A 99 -3.84 -2.04 -9.37
C LEU A 99 -4.52 -3.27 -8.78
N LYS A 100 -4.55 -4.38 -9.52
CA LYS A 100 -5.03 -5.67 -9.03
C LYS A 100 -3.83 -6.54 -8.70
N ILE A 101 -3.63 -6.83 -7.41
CA ILE A 101 -2.59 -7.75 -6.96
C ILE A 101 -3.23 -9.13 -6.81
N LYS A 102 -2.88 -10.06 -7.71
CA LYS A 102 -3.26 -11.46 -7.56
C LYS A 102 -2.36 -12.10 -6.52
N ARG A 103 -2.94 -12.55 -5.41
CA ARG A 103 -2.24 -13.33 -4.38
C ARG A 103 -2.60 -14.80 -4.58
N SER A 104 -1.60 -15.63 -4.80
CA SER A 104 -1.75 -17.07 -4.95
C SER A 104 -0.91 -17.76 -3.88
N ILE A 105 -1.45 -18.82 -3.30
CA ILE A 105 -0.70 -19.75 -2.45
C ILE A 105 -0.30 -20.91 -3.36
N TYR A 106 1.00 -21.16 -3.45
CA TYR A 106 1.52 -22.31 -4.20
C TYR A 106 1.92 -23.39 -3.21
N MET A 107 1.41 -24.60 -3.42
CA MET A 107 1.78 -25.78 -2.64
C MET A 107 2.27 -26.88 -3.57
N LYS A 108 3.16 -27.72 -3.04
CA LYS A 108 3.58 -28.94 -3.73
C LYS A 108 2.39 -29.90 -3.79
N SER A 109 2.19 -30.53 -4.94
CA SER A 109 1.06 -31.43 -5.19
C SER A 109 0.99 -32.61 -4.21
N ASN A 110 2.13 -33.04 -3.65
CA ASN A 110 2.21 -34.11 -2.66
C ASN A 110 1.85 -33.68 -1.21
N ARG A 111 1.42 -32.43 -1.00
CA ARG A 111 1.01 -31.90 0.31
C ARG A 111 -0.46 -31.48 0.29
N PHE A 112 -1.29 -32.18 -0.48
CA PHE A 112 -2.69 -31.82 -0.70
C PHE A 112 -3.50 -31.82 0.61
N ASP A 113 -3.21 -32.72 1.54
CA ASP A 113 -3.91 -32.81 2.83
C ASP A 113 -3.72 -31.54 3.69
N GLU A 114 -2.54 -30.91 3.63
CA GLU A 114 -2.28 -29.65 4.30
C GLU A 114 -3.06 -28.48 3.66
N MET A 115 -3.38 -28.57 2.37
CA MET A 115 -4.18 -27.57 1.68
C MET A 115 -5.61 -27.60 2.21
N HIS A 116 -6.19 -28.79 2.38
CA HIS A 116 -7.49 -28.96 3.00
C HIS A 116 -7.52 -28.35 4.40
N TYR A 117 -6.52 -28.67 5.23
CA TYR A 117 -6.42 -28.08 6.57
C TYR A 117 -6.35 -26.55 6.56
N ILE A 118 -5.52 -25.97 5.67
CA ILE A 118 -5.40 -24.50 5.57
C ILE A 118 -6.71 -23.87 5.08
N VAL A 119 -7.37 -24.48 4.09
CA VAL A 119 -8.64 -23.98 3.57
C VAL A 119 -9.72 -24.04 4.66
N ASP A 120 -9.86 -25.18 5.35
CA ASP A 120 -10.84 -25.37 6.43
C ASP A 120 -10.57 -24.43 7.61
N PHE A 121 -9.30 -24.19 7.96
CA PHE A 121 -8.93 -23.22 8.99
C PHE A 121 -9.27 -21.78 8.60
N LEU A 122 -9.09 -21.42 7.33
CA LEU A 122 -9.38 -20.08 6.83
C LEU A 122 -10.88 -19.82 6.63
N THR A 123 -11.69 -20.86 6.38
CA THR A 123 -13.15 -20.74 6.17
C THR A 123 -13.96 -20.94 7.46
N SER A 124 -13.47 -21.72 8.43
CA SER A 124 -14.15 -21.95 9.72
C SER A 124 -14.10 -20.78 10.70
N LYS A 125 -13.30 -19.75 10.40
CA LYS A 125 -13.21 -18.52 11.21
C LYS A 125 -14.01 -17.33 10.64
N VAL A 126 -14.97 -17.59 9.76
CA VAL A 126 -15.92 -16.59 9.25
C VAL A 126 -17.26 -16.70 9.97
#